data_AF-A0A3M0XEU9-F1
#
_entry.id   AF-A0A3M0XEU9-F1
#
_cell.length_a   1.000
_cell.length_b   1.000
_cell.length_c   1.000
_cell.angle_alpha   90.00
_cell.angle_beta   90.00
_cell.angle_gamma   90.00
#
_symmetry.space_group_name_H-M   'P 1'
#
loop_
_entity.id
_entity.type
_entity.pdbx_description
1 polymer ?
#
loop_
_entity_poly.entity_id
_entity_poly.type
_entity_poly.pdbx_seq_one_letter_code
_entity_poly.pdbx_strand_id
1 'polypeptide(L)'
;MARRNFHKRLIASDDFAQYSLRATFFVRKLRSMKLWEAIHEVYQLSKAPKGFPWEDRRAWGIEEDAWDYVTGKKINPLLIFCHPRALGEQPRLLLYYRTVNLISQKGLATLVGSNIAAIESGKVLKLDRQWITEVVIALNSIASAVIKNSAEIGLEDLAGFQFATAGATIQGSWNNAIGAEGEAAVRTILVNHLRDEILQLVWRDGSSSDYEPLQHTSFIDRIDELRVLRLKSGYHIRFGSEPDISMRDPKDTPVVAVEVKAGTDPAGALERLGAAMKSFENDRDLNPRVKTVYVVRCITPELQKRINEGAFFDHTFALSDLLVNETRQKGFANLFVRVIVKKRRQ
;
A
#
# COMPACT_ATOMS: atom_id res chain seq x y z
N MET A 1 35.66 -12.42 10.06
CA MET A 1 34.67 -13.01 11.00
C MET A 1 33.67 -11.97 11.54
N ALA A 2 34.11 -10.79 12.01
CA ALA A 2 33.23 -9.74 12.58
C ALA A 2 32.12 -9.20 11.63
N ARG A 3 32.42 -8.95 10.34
CA ARG A 3 31.41 -8.46 9.36
C ARG A 3 30.28 -9.47 9.10
N ARG A 4 30.60 -10.77 9.10
CA ARG A 4 29.61 -11.86 8.94
C ARG A 4 28.67 -11.96 10.15
N ASN A 5 29.17 -11.56 11.33
CA ASN A 5 28.38 -11.49 12.57
C ASN A 5 27.48 -10.24 12.63
N PHE A 6 27.93 -9.09 12.09
CA PHE A 6 27.07 -7.91 12.00
C PHE A 6 25.87 -8.13 11.08
N HIS A 7 26.10 -8.63 9.85
CA HIS A 7 25.02 -8.88 8.90
C HIS A 7 23.96 -9.85 9.45
N LYS A 8 24.38 -10.94 10.10
CA LYS A 8 23.46 -11.88 10.75
C LYS A 8 22.65 -11.24 11.87
N ARG A 9 23.29 -10.41 12.72
CA ARG A 9 22.59 -9.68 13.79
C ARG A 9 21.64 -8.60 13.25
N LEU A 10 22.03 -7.91 12.18
CA LEU A 10 21.20 -6.91 11.52
C LEU A 10 19.96 -7.55 10.90
N ILE A 11 20.12 -8.61 10.10
CA ILE A 11 18.99 -9.31 9.49
C ILE A 11 18.03 -9.84 10.56
N ALA A 12 18.54 -10.32 11.69
CA ALA A 12 17.72 -10.82 12.78
C ALA A 12 17.12 -9.72 13.68
N SER A 13 17.33 -8.43 13.42
CA SER A 13 16.80 -7.36 14.25
C SER A 13 15.39 -6.93 13.82
N ASP A 14 14.57 -6.55 14.80
CA ASP A 14 13.24 -5.99 14.55
C ASP A 14 13.30 -4.70 13.73
N ASP A 15 14.36 -3.89 13.91
CA ASP A 15 14.60 -2.68 13.12
C ASP A 15 14.76 -3.00 11.63
N PHE A 16 15.55 -4.02 11.28
CA PHE A 16 15.76 -4.38 9.88
C PHE A 16 14.47 -4.85 9.23
N ALA A 17 13.67 -5.66 9.93
CA ALA A 17 12.35 -6.06 9.45
C ALA A 17 11.41 -4.87 9.27
N GLN A 18 11.40 -3.92 10.21
CA GLN A 18 10.61 -2.69 10.14
C GLN A 18 10.98 -1.83 8.92
N TYR A 19 12.27 -1.57 8.73
CA TYR A 19 12.73 -0.76 7.61
C TYR A 19 12.55 -1.47 6.28
N SER A 20 12.67 -2.80 6.25
CA SER A 20 12.39 -3.59 5.05
C SER A 20 10.92 -3.55 4.67
N LEU A 21 10.01 -3.77 5.62
CA LEU A 21 8.56 -3.68 5.38
C LEU A 21 8.17 -2.29 4.88
N ARG A 22 8.70 -1.25 5.53
CA ARG A 22 8.51 0.14 5.13
C ARG A 22 9.04 0.40 3.71
N ALA A 23 10.25 -0.04 3.39
CA ALA A 23 10.82 0.14 2.06
C ALA A 23 9.97 -0.53 0.98
N THR A 24 9.54 -1.78 1.19
CA THR A 24 8.67 -2.50 0.26
C THR A 24 7.30 -1.82 0.10
N PHE A 25 6.70 -1.33 1.19
CA PHE A 25 5.48 -0.55 1.13
C PHE A 25 5.64 0.71 0.28
N PHE A 26 6.73 1.46 0.49
CA PHE A 26 6.99 2.68 -0.27
C PHE A 26 7.13 2.40 -1.76
N VAL A 27 7.85 1.33 -2.14
CA VAL A 27 8.00 0.91 -3.54
C VAL A 27 6.64 0.54 -4.14
N ARG A 28 5.84 -0.30 -3.47
CA ARG A 28 4.50 -0.70 -3.92
C ARG A 28 3.59 0.52 -4.08
N LYS A 29 3.55 1.40 -3.08
CA LYS A 29 2.69 2.58 -3.13
C LYS A 29 3.09 3.55 -4.22
N LEU A 30 4.38 3.83 -4.37
CA LEU A 30 4.87 4.71 -5.44
C LEU A 30 4.48 4.19 -6.83
N ARG A 31 4.56 2.87 -7.06
CA ARG A 31 4.08 2.24 -8.31
C ARG A 31 2.57 2.38 -8.48
N SER A 32 1.79 2.12 -7.42
CA SER A 32 0.33 2.20 -7.47
C SER A 32 -0.21 3.62 -7.71
N MET A 33 0.54 4.66 -7.32
CA MET A 33 0.14 6.06 -7.50
C MET A 33 0.16 6.51 -8.96
N LYS A 34 0.85 5.80 -9.86
CA LYS A 34 0.95 6.17 -11.29
C LYS A 34 1.49 7.59 -11.54
N LEU A 35 2.32 8.10 -10.62
CA LEU A 35 2.88 9.46 -10.72
C LEU A 35 3.72 9.64 -11.98
N TRP A 36 4.55 8.65 -12.34
CA TRP A 36 5.34 8.69 -13.56
C TRP A 36 4.50 8.78 -14.84
N GLU A 37 3.34 8.12 -14.87
CA GLU A 37 2.40 8.20 -15.99
C GLU A 37 1.87 9.62 -16.14
N ALA A 38 1.44 10.24 -15.03
CA ALA A 38 0.97 11.62 -15.02
C ALA A 38 2.08 12.63 -15.42
N ILE A 39 3.31 12.44 -14.94
CA ILE A 39 4.50 13.24 -15.34
C ILE A 39 4.72 13.14 -16.84
N HIS A 40 4.77 11.92 -17.37
CA HIS A 40 4.99 11.68 -18.78
C HIS A 40 3.91 12.34 -19.63
N GLU A 41 2.64 12.23 -19.24
CA GLU A 41 1.52 12.79 -19.99
C GLU A 41 1.54 14.32 -20.03
N VAL A 42 1.74 14.99 -18.90
CA VAL A 42 1.84 16.46 -18.90
C VAL A 42 3.04 16.93 -19.73
N TYR A 43 4.16 16.19 -19.69
CA TYR A 43 5.30 16.47 -20.56
C TYR A 43 4.95 16.31 -22.04
N GLN A 44 4.18 15.31 -22.44
CA GLN A 44 3.70 15.18 -23.83
C GLN A 44 2.74 16.32 -24.21
N LEU A 45 1.83 16.71 -23.32
CA LEU A 45 0.95 17.87 -23.55
C LEU A 45 1.75 19.16 -23.75
N SER A 46 2.83 19.35 -23.00
CA SER A 46 3.70 20.53 -23.14
C SER A 46 4.38 20.65 -24.52
N LYS A 47 4.48 19.55 -25.29
CA LYS A 47 5.02 19.58 -26.66
C LYS A 47 4.03 20.14 -27.68
N ALA A 48 2.76 20.30 -27.32
CA ALA A 48 1.70 20.84 -28.16
C ALA A 48 1.15 22.16 -27.59
N PRO A 49 1.98 23.22 -27.43
CA PRO A 49 1.60 24.44 -26.70
C PRO A 49 0.41 25.17 -27.32
N LYS A 50 0.22 25.09 -28.64
CA LYS A 50 -0.92 25.70 -29.35
C LYS A 50 -2.28 25.12 -28.92
N GLY A 51 -2.31 23.93 -28.31
CA GLY A 51 -3.52 23.30 -27.80
C GLY A 51 -4.01 23.86 -26.46
N PHE A 52 -3.20 24.70 -25.80
CA PHE A 52 -3.44 25.21 -24.45
C PHE A 52 -3.20 26.74 -24.45
N PRO A 53 -4.20 27.51 -24.90
CA PRO A 53 -4.07 28.96 -25.03
C PRO A 53 -4.20 29.61 -23.63
N TRP A 54 -3.46 30.69 -23.35
CA TRP A 54 -3.24 31.24 -21.99
C TRP A 54 -3.72 32.71 -21.84
N GLU A 55 -4.67 33.13 -22.67
CA GLU A 55 -5.22 34.48 -22.68
C GLU A 55 -5.94 34.78 -21.36
N ASP A 56 -6.66 33.79 -20.83
CA ASP A 56 -7.44 33.88 -19.58
C ASP A 56 -6.62 33.55 -18.32
N ARG A 57 -5.29 33.43 -18.42
CA ARG A 57 -4.41 32.99 -17.31
C ARG A 57 -4.65 33.74 -15.99
N ARG A 58 -4.96 35.04 -16.05
CA ARG A 58 -5.23 35.86 -14.86
C ARG A 58 -6.50 35.41 -14.14
N ALA A 59 -7.55 35.08 -14.90
CA ALA A 59 -8.79 34.54 -14.34
C ALA A 59 -8.59 33.13 -13.78
N TRP A 60 -7.52 32.44 -14.18
CA TRP A 60 -7.13 31.13 -13.66
C TRP A 60 -6.17 31.23 -12.47
N GLY A 61 -6.01 32.40 -11.85
CA GLY A 61 -5.24 32.58 -10.62
C GLY A 61 -3.73 32.68 -10.81
N ILE A 62 -3.25 32.95 -12.03
CA ILE A 62 -1.82 33.12 -12.34
C ILE A 62 -1.44 34.61 -12.19
N GLU A 63 -0.51 34.91 -11.29
CA GLU A 63 0.06 36.27 -11.17
C GLU A 63 1.04 36.55 -12.31
N GLU A 64 1.09 37.80 -12.78
CA GLU A 64 1.94 38.18 -13.92
C GLU A 64 3.43 38.01 -13.62
N ASP A 65 3.89 38.36 -12.41
CA ASP A 65 5.30 38.17 -12.02
C ASP A 65 5.71 36.69 -12.11
N ALA A 66 4.81 35.77 -11.72
CA ALA A 66 5.05 34.34 -11.80
C ALA A 66 5.04 33.84 -13.25
N TRP A 67 4.13 34.37 -14.08
CA TRP A 67 4.08 34.07 -15.50
C TRP A 67 5.35 34.51 -16.23
N ASP A 68 5.78 35.75 -15.99
CA ASP A 68 6.98 36.35 -16.59
C ASP A 68 8.23 35.61 -16.15
N TYR A 69 8.29 35.18 -14.89
CA TYR A 69 9.36 34.33 -14.39
C TYR A 69 9.46 33.01 -15.19
N VAL A 70 8.36 32.26 -15.28
CA VAL A 70 8.31 30.94 -15.93
C VAL A 70 8.65 31.06 -17.42
N THR A 71 8.04 32.02 -18.11
CA THR A 71 8.27 32.22 -19.54
C THR A 71 9.66 32.79 -19.84
N GLY A 72 10.17 33.69 -18.99
CA GLY A 72 11.53 34.25 -19.09
C GLY A 72 12.62 33.17 -18.93
N LYS A 73 12.39 32.17 -18.08
CA LYS A 73 13.25 30.97 -17.95
C LYS A 73 13.05 29.94 -19.06
N LYS A 74 12.17 30.21 -20.05
CA LYS A 74 11.81 29.30 -21.15
C LYS A 74 11.23 27.97 -20.67
N ILE A 75 10.64 27.94 -19.48
CA ILE A 75 9.92 26.78 -18.97
C ILE A 75 8.52 26.81 -19.61
N ASN A 76 8.05 25.65 -20.06
CA ASN A 76 6.70 25.57 -20.60
C ASN A 76 5.67 25.76 -19.47
N PRO A 77 4.73 26.71 -19.57
CA PRO A 77 3.74 26.98 -18.52
C PRO A 77 2.93 25.77 -18.07
N LEU A 78 2.64 24.81 -18.96
CA LEU A 78 1.88 23.60 -18.62
C LEU A 78 2.57 22.69 -17.59
N LEU A 79 3.88 22.85 -17.39
CA LEU A 79 4.65 22.06 -16.42
C LEU A 79 4.50 22.61 -14.99
N ILE A 80 4.01 23.84 -14.84
CA ILE A 80 3.90 24.51 -13.54
C ILE A 80 2.43 24.86 -13.27
N PHE A 81 1.81 25.57 -14.21
CA PHE A 81 0.43 26.03 -14.08
C PHE A 81 -0.54 24.99 -14.63
N CYS A 82 -1.63 24.81 -13.88
CA CYS A 82 -2.74 23.97 -14.27
C CYS A 82 -3.63 24.71 -15.28
N HIS A 83 -3.82 24.09 -16.44
CA HIS A 83 -4.75 24.59 -17.45
C HIS A 83 -6.12 23.89 -17.31
N PRO A 84 -7.26 24.60 -17.31
CA PRO A 84 -8.60 24.00 -17.12
C PRO A 84 -8.89 22.81 -18.06
N ARG A 85 -8.53 22.95 -19.34
CA ARG A 85 -8.63 21.89 -20.34
C ARG A 85 -7.94 20.58 -19.93
N ALA A 86 -6.76 20.63 -19.30
CA ALA A 86 -6.03 19.44 -18.92
C ALA A 86 -6.81 18.59 -17.91
N LEU A 87 -7.42 19.23 -16.91
CA LEU A 87 -8.28 18.55 -15.94
C LEU A 87 -9.65 18.17 -16.51
N GLY A 88 -10.21 18.99 -17.39
CA GLY A 88 -11.48 18.70 -18.06
C GLY A 88 -11.41 17.48 -18.97
N GLU A 89 -10.29 17.29 -19.67
CA GLU A 89 -10.06 16.12 -20.53
C GLU A 89 -9.53 14.91 -19.75
N GLN A 90 -8.67 15.14 -18.75
CA GLN A 90 -8.00 14.09 -18.00
C GLN A 90 -7.93 14.40 -16.49
N PRO A 91 -9.02 14.16 -15.74
CA PRO A 91 -9.10 14.49 -14.31
C PRO A 91 -7.93 13.97 -13.46
N ARG A 92 -7.41 12.78 -13.77
CA ARG A 92 -6.28 12.17 -13.05
C ARG A 92 -4.98 12.99 -13.10
N LEU A 93 -4.83 13.90 -14.07
CA LEU A 93 -3.67 14.81 -14.14
C LEU A 93 -3.64 15.79 -12.97
N LEU A 94 -4.70 15.87 -12.16
CA LEU A 94 -4.67 16.52 -10.86
C LEU A 94 -3.51 16.02 -9.99
N LEU A 95 -3.14 14.73 -10.10
CA LEU A 95 -2.00 14.17 -9.40
C LEU A 95 -0.71 14.95 -9.72
N TYR A 96 -0.47 15.25 -11.00
CA TYR A 96 0.69 16.02 -11.44
C TYR A 96 0.66 17.42 -10.85
N TYR A 97 -0.43 18.15 -11.08
CA TYR A 97 -0.51 19.56 -10.71
C TYR A 97 -0.53 19.77 -9.20
N ARG A 98 -1.16 18.87 -8.43
CA ARG A 98 -1.11 18.94 -6.98
C ARG A 98 0.32 18.69 -6.46
N THR A 99 1.00 17.68 -7.00
CA THR A 99 2.31 17.26 -6.49
C THR A 99 3.44 18.23 -6.87
N VAL A 100 3.38 18.85 -8.04
CA VAL A 100 4.34 19.91 -8.41
C VAL A 100 4.16 21.18 -7.55
N ASN A 101 2.93 21.42 -7.06
CA ASN A 101 2.62 22.52 -6.15
C ASN A 101 2.87 22.22 -4.66
N LEU A 102 3.43 21.05 -4.33
CA LEU A 102 3.76 20.65 -2.96
C LEU A 102 2.55 20.54 -2.01
N ILE A 103 1.34 20.33 -2.53
CA ILE A 103 0.12 20.28 -1.72
C ILE A 103 -0.27 18.83 -1.40
N SER A 104 -0.67 18.54 -0.17
CA SER A 104 -1.23 17.22 0.18
C SER A 104 -2.67 17.05 -0.32
N GLN A 105 -3.13 15.81 -0.52
CA GLN A 105 -4.54 15.56 -0.91
C GLN A 105 -5.54 16.19 0.08
N LYS A 106 -5.26 16.10 1.39
CA LYS A 106 -6.10 16.72 2.43
C LYS A 106 -6.06 18.25 2.35
N GLY A 107 -4.89 18.83 2.13
CA GLY A 107 -4.73 20.28 1.98
C GLY A 107 -5.53 20.82 0.81
N LEU A 108 -5.46 20.15 -0.35
CA LEU A 108 -6.26 20.54 -1.51
C LEU A 108 -7.77 20.36 -1.26
N ALA A 109 -8.16 19.25 -0.62
CA ALA A 109 -9.56 19.01 -0.26
C ALA A 109 -10.12 20.09 0.69
N THR A 110 -9.30 20.65 1.58
CA THR A 110 -9.71 21.79 2.43
C THR A 110 -10.01 23.04 1.61
N LEU A 111 -9.29 23.26 0.50
CA LEU A 111 -9.44 24.46 -0.32
C LEU A 111 -10.65 24.38 -1.27
N VAL A 112 -10.88 23.22 -1.88
CA VAL A 112 -11.87 23.07 -2.97
C VAL A 112 -12.84 21.91 -2.77
N GLY A 113 -12.83 21.27 -1.60
CA GLY A 113 -13.64 20.08 -1.34
C GLY A 113 -13.22 18.88 -2.19
N SER A 114 -14.15 17.92 -2.34
CA SER A 114 -14.03 16.71 -3.17
C SER A 114 -13.08 15.61 -2.66
N ASN A 115 -13.31 14.40 -3.17
CA ASN A 115 -12.45 13.24 -2.91
C ASN A 115 -11.26 13.23 -3.89
N ILE A 116 -10.21 13.97 -3.54
CA ILE A 116 -9.00 14.12 -4.36
C ILE A 116 -8.38 12.75 -4.73
N ALA A 117 -8.34 11.80 -3.78
CA ALA A 117 -7.79 10.46 -4.03
C ALA A 117 -8.58 9.68 -5.10
N ALA A 118 -9.90 9.82 -5.13
CA ALA A 118 -10.73 9.18 -6.16
C ALA A 118 -10.45 9.76 -7.56
N ILE A 119 -10.25 11.08 -7.65
CA ILE A 119 -9.92 11.77 -8.91
C ILE A 119 -8.54 11.30 -9.43
N GLU A 120 -7.53 11.33 -8.57
CA GLU A 120 -6.15 10.97 -8.94
C GLU A 120 -5.99 9.49 -9.31
N SER A 121 -6.77 8.60 -8.70
CA SER A 121 -6.78 7.17 -9.05
C SER A 121 -7.48 6.86 -10.38
N GLY A 122 -8.08 7.86 -11.03
CA GLY A 122 -8.83 7.70 -12.28
C GLY A 122 -10.23 7.12 -12.11
N LYS A 123 -10.74 7.01 -10.89
CA LYS A 123 -12.12 6.57 -10.62
C LYS A 123 -13.16 7.61 -11.04
N VAL A 124 -12.75 8.87 -11.18
CA VAL A 124 -13.59 9.98 -11.64
C VAL A 124 -13.20 10.34 -13.07
N LEU A 125 -14.11 10.14 -14.01
CA LEU A 125 -13.87 10.38 -15.45
C LEU A 125 -14.31 11.77 -15.93
N LYS A 126 -15.18 12.44 -15.16
CA LYS A 126 -15.68 13.79 -15.48
C LYS A 126 -15.76 14.60 -14.20
N LEU A 127 -15.32 15.85 -14.29
CA LEU A 127 -15.39 16.82 -13.21
C LEU A 127 -16.43 17.88 -13.54
N ASP A 128 -17.07 18.41 -12.51
CA ASP A 128 -17.93 19.56 -12.66
C ASP A 128 -17.10 20.79 -13.12
N ARG A 129 -17.70 21.62 -13.98
CA ARG A 129 -17.01 22.77 -14.58
C ARG A 129 -16.65 23.83 -13.55
N GLN A 130 -17.56 24.11 -12.61
CA GLN A 130 -17.29 25.08 -11.56
C GLN A 130 -16.16 24.57 -10.66
N TRP A 131 -16.18 23.29 -10.31
CA TRP A 131 -15.10 22.68 -9.54
C TRP A 131 -13.74 22.73 -10.26
N ILE A 132 -13.71 22.50 -11.59
CA ILE A 132 -12.49 22.67 -12.40
C ILE A 132 -11.95 24.11 -12.27
N THR A 133 -12.81 25.11 -12.37
CA THR A 133 -12.40 26.51 -12.23
C THR A 133 -11.81 26.78 -10.85
N GLU A 134 -12.48 26.33 -9.79
CA GLU A 134 -12.02 26.52 -8.40
C GLU A 134 -10.67 25.85 -8.13
N VAL A 135 -10.49 24.59 -8.56
CA VAL A 135 -9.23 23.86 -8.35
C VAL A 135 -8.09 24.44 -9.17
N VAL A 136 -8.35 24.91 -10.40
CA VAL A 136 -7.34 25.56 -11.23
C VAL A 136 -6.86 26.85 -10.56
N ILE A 137 -7.79 27.70 -10.11
CA ILE A 137 -7.46 28.95 -9.40
C ILE A 137 -6.63 28.64 -8.17
N ALA A 138 -7.07 27.70 -7.32
CA ALA A 138 -6.36 27.34 -6.11
C ALA A 138 -4.93 26.85 -6.39
N LEU A 139 -4.74 25.95 -7.36
CA LEU A 139 -3.43 25.41 -7.72
C LEU A 139 -2.52 26.50 -8.29
N ASN A 140 -3.01 27.32 -9.21
CA ASN A 140 -2.21 28.35 -9.86
C ASN A 140 -1.86 29.52 -8.95
N SER A 141 -2.75 29.88 -8.03
CA SER A 141 -2.44 30.89 -7.01
C SER A 141 -1.36 30.40 -6.06
N ILE A 142 -1.38 29.11 -5.70
CA ILE A 142 -0.29 28.51 -4.91
C ILE A 142 1.01 28.46 -5.71
N ALA A 143 0.98 28.03 -6.98
CA ALA A 143 2.16 28.07 -7.86
C ALA A 143 2.77 29.48 -7.92
N SER A 144 1.91 30.49 -8.13
CA SER A 144 2.32 31.89 -8.22
C SER A 144 2.97 32.36 -6.91
N ALA A 145 2.35 32.06 -5.78
CA ALA A 145 2.90 32.39 -4.47
C ALA A 145 4.24 31.68 -4.20
N VAL A 146 4.37 30.41 -4.60
CA VAL A 146 5.62 29.65 -4.45
C VAL A 146 6.73 30.29 -5.28
N ILE A 147 6.51 30.53 -6.57
CA ILE A 147 7.50 31.16 -7.46
C ILE A 147 7.96 32.51 -6.92
N LYS A 148 7.03 33.31 -6.39
CA LYS A 148 7.32 34.64 -5.87
C LYS A 148 8.16 34.63 -4.60
N ASN A 149 8.00 33.60 -3.75
CA ASN A 149 8.58 33.55 -2.41
C ASN A 149 9.74 32.55 -2.28
N SER A 150 10.06 31.79 -3.32
CA SER A 150 11.15 30.81 -3.31
C SER A 150 12.41 31.37 -3.97
N ALA A 151 13.55 30.72 -3.70
CA ALA A 151 14.72 30.82 -4.59
C ALA A 151 14.36 30.36 -6.02
N GLU A 152 15.25 30.61 -6.98
CA GLU A 152 15.00 30.26 -8.38
C GLU A 152 14.54 28.79 -8.53
N ILE A 153 13.40 28.58 -9.20
CA ILE A 153 12.85 27.27 -9.54
C ILE A 153 13.25 26.93 -10.97
N GLY A 154 14.03 25.86 -11.12
CA GLY A 154 14.39 25.24 -12.39
C GLY A 154 13.44 24.14 -12.82
N LEU A 155 13.64 23.66 -14.06
CA LEU A 155 12.89 22.52 -14.61
C LEU A 155 13.24 21.22 -13.86
N GLU A 156 14.49 21.11 -13.43
CA GLU A 156 15.05 20.00 -12.65
C GLU A 156 14.39 19.85 -11.27
N ASP A 157 13.88 20.93 -10.69
CA ASP A 157 13.27 20.93 -9.36
C ASP A 157 11.87 20.30 -9.34
N LEU A 158 11.15 20.35 -10.47
CA LEU A 158 9.76 19.91 -10.55
C LEU A 158 9.60 18.42 -10.17
N ALA A 159 10.52 17.57 -10.65
CA ALA A 159 10.54 16.16 -10.27
C ALA A 159 10.81 16.00 -8.76
N GLY A 160 11.72 16.80 -8.21
CA GLY A 160 12.00 16.85 -6.78
C GLY A 160 10.77 17.17 -5.95
N PHE A 161 9.99 18.19 -6.35
CA PHE A 161 8.74 18.58 -5.68
C PHE A 161 7.71 17.46 -5.70
N GLN A 162 7.56 16.81 -6.86
CA GLN A 162 6.60 15.75 -7.04
C GLN A 162 6.92 14.54 -6.17
N PHE A 163 8.17 14.09 -6.14
CA PHE A 163 8.59 12.96 -5.30
C PHE A 163 8.64 13.30 -3.81
N ALA A 164 8.93 14.54 -3.42
CA ALA A 164 8.81 14.99 -2.04
C ALA A 164 7.36 14.88 -1.56
N THR A 165 6.42 15.37 -2.36
CA THR A 165 4.97 15.30 -2.04
C THR A 165 4.45 13.87 -2.05
N ALA A 166 4.88 13.06 -3.01
CA ALA A 166 4.54 11.64 -3.06
C ALA A 166 5.08 10.90 -1.83
N GLY A 167 6.34 11.16 -1.45
CA GLY A 167 6.95 10.61 -0.25
C GLY A 167 6.18 10.96 1.02
N ALA A 168 5.76 12.22 1.17
CA ALA A 168 4.91 12.66 2.29
C ALA A 168 3.53 11.97 2.29
N THR A 169 2.93 11.78 1.11
CA THR A 169 1.64 11.09 0.96
C THR A 169 1.75 9.60 1.31
N ILE A 170 2.80 8.94 0.83
CA ILE A 170 3.11 7.55 1.13
C ILE A 170 3.42 7.41 2.63
N GLN A 171 4.13 8.37 3.22
CA GLN A 171 4.40 8.38 4.66
C GLN A 171 3.12 8.45 5.49
N GLY A 172 2.18 9.33 5.13
CA GLY A 172 0.87 9.38 5.76
C GLY A 172 0.11 8.06 5.62
N SER A 173 0.21 7.42 4.46
CA SER A 173 -0.39 6.11 4.20
C SER A 173 0.24 5.01 5.04
N TRP A 174 1.57 5.01 5.20
CA TRP A 174 2.31 4.05 6.02
C TRP A 174 1.87 4.10 7.48
N ASN A 175 1.73 5.30 8.04
CA ASN A 175 1.30 5.49 9.42
C ASN A 175 -0.08 4.88 9.69
N ASN A 176 -0.96 4.88 8.68
CA ASN A 176 -2.29 4.27 8.78
C ASN A 176 -2.28 2.77 8.44
N ALA A 177 -1.36 2.33 7.60
CA ALA A 177 -1.34 0.98 7.04
C ALA A 177 -0.44 0.00 7.79
N ILE A 178 0.39 0.44 8.74
CA ILE A 178 1.38 -0.42 9.41
C ILE A 178 0.79 -1.71 10.00
N GLY A 179 -0.48 -1.66 10.44
CA GLY A 179 -1.26 -2.83 10.86
C GLY A 179 -1.56 -3.79 9.70
N ALA A 180 -2.19 -3.28 8.64
CA ALA A 180 -2.57 -4.04 7.45
C ALA A 180 -1.36 -4.55 6.63
N GLU A 181 -0.23 -3.83 6.63
CA GLU A 181 0.96 -4.23 5.88
C GLU A 181 1.63 -5.47 6.45
N GLY A 182 1.59 -5.66 7.77
CA GLY A 182 2.07 -6.90 8.37
C GLY A 182 1.23 -8.09 7.91
N GLU A 183 -0.08 -7.91 7.81
CA GLU A 183 -1.00 -8.93 7.27
C GLU A 183 -0.69 -9.23 5.80
N ALA A 184 -0.61 -8.20 4.95
CA ALA A 184 -0.28 -8.32 3.53
C ALA A 184 1.06 -9.06 3.30
N ALA A 185 2.06 -8.82 4.15
CA ALA A 185 3.33 -9.50 4.08
C ALA A 185 3.22 -11.00 4.45
N VAL A 186 2.46 -11.35 5.48
CA VAL A 186 2.19 -12.76 5.84
C VAL A 186 1.43 -13.47 4.72
N ARG A 187 0.42 -12.81 4.12
CA ARG A 187 -0.30 -13.33 2.95
C ARG A 187 0.65 -13.59 1.77
N THR A 188 1.56 -12.66 1.51
CA THR A 188 2.58 -12.78 0.44
C THR A 188 3.51 -13.96 0.67
N ILE A 189 4.03 -14.13 1.90
CA ILE A 189 4.86 -15.28 2.28
C ILE A 189 4.12 -16.59 2.01
N LEU A 190 2.85 -16.66 2.40
CA LEU A 190 2.03 -17.85 2.22
C LEU A 190 1.81 -18.17 0.73
N VAL A 191 1.47 -17.17 -0.08
CA VAL A 191 1.30 -17.32 -1.54
C VAL A 191 2.59 -17.78 -2.21
N ASN A 192 3.74 -17.20 -1.85
CA ASN A 192 5.04 -17.57 -2.40
C ASN A 192 5.37 -19.04 -2.14
N HIS A 193 5.12 -19.53 -0.92
CA HIS A 193 5.46 -20.90 -0.53
C HIS A 193 4.42 -21.95 -0.95
N LEU A 194 3.16 -21.54 -1.16
CA LEU A 194 2.10 -22.43 -1.63
C LEU A 194 1.89 -22.38 -3.13
N ARG A 195 2.70 -21.61 -3.88
CA ARG A 195 2.53 -21.33 -5.30
C ARG A 195 2.19 -22.56 -6.16
N ASP A 196 2.81 -23.70 -5.88
CA ASP A 196 2.66 -24.92 -6.69
C ASP A 196 1.36 -25.69 -6.34
N GLU A 197 0.74 -25.36 -5.21
CA GLU A 197 -0.52 -25.92 -4.73
C GLU A 197 -1.74 -25.04 -5.07
N ILE A 198 -1.54 -23.80 -5.48
CA ILE A 198 -2.64 -22.89 -5.85
C ILE A 198 -3.25 -23.36 -7.18
N LEU A 199 -4.58 -23.44 -7.19
CA LEU A 199 -5.39 -23.73 -8.37
C LEU A 199 -6.05 -22.46 -8.91
N GLN A 200 -6.68 -21.68 -8.04
CA GLN A 200 -7.49 -20.54 -8.44
C GLN A 200 -7.52 -19.45 -7.36
N LEU A 201 -7.62 -18.20 -7.81
CA LEU A 201 -7.73 -17.00 -6.99
C LEU A 201 -9.18 -16.51 -7.03
N VAL A 202 -9.73 -16.12 -5.88
CA VAL A 202 -11.03 -15.43 -5.79
C VAL A 202 -10.79 -14.05 -5.20
N TRP A 203 -11.22 -13.03 -5.92
CA TRP A 203 -11.05 -11.62 -5.60
C TRP A 203 -12.19 -11.11 -4.72
N ARG A 204 -11.97 -9.98 -4.04
CA ARG A 204 -12.98 -9.34 -3.17
C ARG A 204 -14.22 -8.85 -3.93
N ASP A 205 -14.09 -8.56 -5.22
CA ASP A 205 -15.22 -8.22 -6.10
C ASP A 205 -16.06 -9.45 -6.50
N GLY A 206 -15.66 -10.66 -6.08
CA GLY A 206 -16.33 -11.92 -6.38
C GLY A 206 -15.87 -12.59 -7.67
N SER A 207 -15.05 -11.94 -8.47
CA SER A 207 -14.46 -12.55 -9.66
C SER A 207 -13.42 -13.62 -9.29
N SER A 208 -13.15 -14.54 -10.22
CA SER A 208 -12.11 -15.56 -10.05
C SER A 208 -11.20 -15.63 -11.26
N SER A 209 -9.94 -15.93 -11.03
CA SER A 209 -8.95 -16.18 -12.08
C SER A 209 -8.14 -17.41 -11.75
N ASP A 210 -7.83 -18.22 -12.76
CA ASP A 210 -6.94 -19.36 -12.58
C ASP A 210 -5.52 -18.88 -12.25
N TYR A 211 -4.81 -19.67 -11.47
CA TYR A 211 -3.46 -19.31 -11.05
C TYR A 211 -2.42 -19.74 -12.10
N GLU A 212 -1.77 -18.74 -12.69
CA GLU A 212 -0.69 -18.93 -13.67
C GLU A 212 0.66 -18.59 -13.03
N PRO A 213 1.61 -19.54 -12.90
CA PRO A 213 2.91 -19.29 -12.26
C PRO A 213 3.71 -18.14 -12.90
N LEU A 214 3.57 -17.92 -14.21
CA LEU A 214 4.25 -16.85 -14.94
C LEU A 214 3.77 -15.45 -14.54
N GLN A 215 2.59 -15.33 -13.93
CA GLN A 215 1.98 -14.07 -13.50
C GLN A 215 2.11 -13.82 -11.98
N HIS A 216 2.89 -14.65 -11.27
CA HIS A 216 2.99 -14.64 -9.82
C HIS A 216 3.30 -13.26 -9.21
N THR A 217 4.22 -12.50 -9.81
CA THR A 217 4.60 -11.16 -9.34
C THR A 217 3.44 -10.16 -9.44
N SER A 218 2.62 -10.24 -10.48
CA SER A 218 1.45 -9.36 -10.64
C SER A 218 0.36 -9.62 -9.59
N PHE A 219 0.26 -10.84 -9.08
CA PHE A 219 -0.68 -11.19 -8.01
C PHE A 219 -0.24 -10.64 -6.65
N ILE A 220 1.07 -10.66 -6.37
CA ILE A 220 1.63 -10.11 -5.12
C ILE A 220 1.29 -8.62 -4.99
N ASP A 221 1.32 -7.87 -6.09
CA ASP A 221 0.98 -6.44 -6.08
C ASP A 221 -0.49 -6.18 -5.70
N ARG A 222 -1.37 -7.18 -5.89
CA ARG A 222 -2.81 -7.13 -5.61
C ARG A 222 -3.23 -8.01 -4.42
N ILE A 223 -2.29 -8.39 -3.55
CA ILE A 223 -2.54 -9.34 -2.44
C ILE A 223 -3.67 -8.90 -1.48
N ASP A 224 -3.89 -7.59 -1.36
CA ASP A 224 -4.94 -7.00 -0.51
C ASP A 224 -6.35 -7.17 -1.10
N GLU A 225 -6.45 -7.36 -2.42
CA GLU A 225 -7.71 -7.60 -3.15
C GLU A 225 -8.12 -9.08 -3.14
N LEU A 226 -7.23 -9.97 -2.69
CA LEU A 226 -7.47 -11.39 -2.65
C LEU A 226 -8.39 -11.76 -1.47
N ARG A 227 -9.39 -12.59 -1.75
CA ARG A 227 -10.35 -13.09 -0.75
C ARG A 227 -10.14 -14.56 -0.44
N VAL A 228 -9.91 -15.39 -1.46
CA VAL A 228 -9.71 -16.84 -1.29
C VAL A 228 -8.63 -17.37 -2.23
N LEU A 229 -7.79 -18.27 -1.72
CA LEU A 229 -6.97 -19.18 -2.51
C LEU A 229 -7.60 -20.56 -2.51
N ARG A 230 -7.94 -21.09 -3.69
CA ARG A 230 -8.33 -22.49 -3.85
C ARG A 230 -7.08 -23.32 -4.14
N LEU A 231 -6.91 -24.42 -3.43
CA LEU A 231 -5.76 -25.30 -3.58
C LEU A 231 -6.14 -26.56 -4.36
N LYS A 232 -5.16 -27.15 -5.07
CA LYS A 232 -5.33 -28.39 -5.86
C LYS A 232 -5.79 -29.58 -5.01
N SER A 233 -5.57 -29.54 -3.70
CA SER A 233 -5.99 -30.56 -2.74
C SER A 233 -7.46 -30.47 -2.33
N GLY A 234 -8.20 -29.47 -2.82
CA GLY A 234 -9.59 -29.18 -2.43
C GLY A 234 -9.71 -28.36 -1.14
N TYR A 235 -8.61 -28.11 -0.44
CA TYR A 235 -8.56 -27.11 0.63
C TYR A 235 -8.63 -25.70 0.05
N HIS A 236 -8.99 -24.74 0.88
CA HIS A 236 -8.94 -23.34 0.50
C HIS A 236 -8.49 -22.46 1.68
N ILE A 237 -7.90 -21.32 1.37
CA ILE A 237 -7.42 -20.34 2.36
C ILE A 237 -8.26 -19.08 2.17
N ARG A 238 -9.02 -18.71 3.20
CA ARG A 238 -9.79 -17.47 3.25
C ARG A 238 -8.98 -16.38 3.92
N PHE A 239 -8.98 -15.20 3.33
CA PHE A 239 -8.45 -13.98 3.91
C PHE A 239 -9.62 -13.14 4.42
N GLY A 240 -9.65 -12.88 5.72
CA GLY A 240 -10.78 -12.29 6.44
C GLY A 240 -10.34 -11.28 7.48
N SER A 241 -11.25 -10.95 8.39
CA SER A 241 -10.99 -10.08 9.53
C SER A 241 -10.85 -10.85 10.86
N GLU A 242 -11.48 -12.02 10.97
CA GLU A 242 -11.50 -12.84 12.19
C GLU A 242 -11.64 -14.34 11.84
N PRO A 243 -10.54 -15.11 11.80
CA PRO A 243 -9.15 -14.67 11.83
C PRO A 243 -8.71 -14.05 10.48
N ASP A 244 -7.58 -13.34 10.47
CA ASP A 244 -7.00 -12.74 9.24
C ASP A 244 -6.82 -13.76 8.11
N ILE A 245 -6.41 -14.99 8.47
CA ILE A 245 -6.24 -16.11 7.54
C ILE A 245 -6.85 -17.37 8.14
N SER A 246 -7.75 -18.04 7.40
CA SER A 246 -8.33 -19.34 7.79
C SER A 246 -8.17 -20.34 6.64
N MET A 247 -7.35 -21.37 6.83
CA MET A 247 -7.31 -22.54 5.96
C MET A 247 -8.44 -23.49 6.34
N ARG A 248 -9.22 -23.91 5.35
CA ARG A 248 -10.42 -24.70 5.52
C ARG A 248 -10.40 -25.92 4.61
N ASP A 249 -10.96 -27.01 5.09
CA ASP A 249 -11.06 -28.26 4.37
C ASP A 249 -12.15 -28.21 3.27
N PRO A 250 -12.32 -29.28 2.46
CA PRO A 250 -13.36 -29.32 1.43
C PRO A 250 -14.80 -29.22 1.96
N LYS A 251 -15.02 -29.45 3.26
CA LYS A 251 -16.33 -29.30 3.92
C LYS A 251 -16.49 -27.93 4.60
N ASP A 252 -15.59 -26.99 4.28
CA ASP A 252 -15.54 -25.66 4.88
C ASP A 252 -15.29 -25.63 6.39
N THR A 253 -14.63 -26.66 6.93
CA THR A 253 -14.24 -26.74 8.34
C THR A 253 -12.84 -26.15 8.54
N PRO A 254 -12.60 -25.25 9.51
CA PRO A 254 -11.29 -24.63 9.71
C PRO A 254 -10.28 -25.65 10.23
N VAL A 255 -9.06 -25.62 9.68
CA VAL A 255 -7.97 -26.53 10.04
C VAL A 255 -6.71 -25.80 10.49
N VAL A 256 -6.48 -24.59 9.97
CA VAL A 256 -5.43 -23.67 10.44
C VAL A 256 -6.02 -22.26 10.45
N ALA A 257 -5.86 -21.55 11.56
CA ALA A 257 -6.25 -20.16 11.72
C ALA A 257 -5.00 -19.33 12.07
N VAL A 258 -4.82 -18.18 11.42
CA VAL A 258 -3.71 -17.25 11.67
C VAL A 258 -4.24 -15.87 11.96
N GLU A 259 -3.75 -15.28 13.04
CA GLU A 259 -4.00 -13.89 13.39
C GLU A 259 -2.69 -13.11 13.37
N VAL A 260 -2.69 -11.94 12.75
CA VAL A 260 -1.52 -11.07 12.57
C VAL A 260 -1.72 -9.76 13.33
N LYS A 261 -0.90 -9.52 14.34
CA LYS A 261 -0.87 -8.26 15.10
C LYS A 261 0.44 -7.52 14.84
N ALA A 262 0.42 -6.62 13.86
CA ALA A 262 1.58 -5.85 13.41
C ALA A 262 1.81 -4.51 14.14
N GLY A 263 1.02 -4.23 15.18
CA GLY A 263 1.17 -3.01 16.00
C GLY A 263 2.54 -2.91 16.66
N THR A 264 3.06 -1.68 16.74
CA THR A 264 4.40 -1.39 17.28
C THR A 264 4.41 -1.03 18.75
N ASP A 265 3.30 -0.49 19.25
CA ASP A 265 3.25 0.09 20.57
C ASP A 265 3.24 -1.00 21.67
N PRO A 266 4.19 -0.96 22.63
CA PRO A 266 4.26 -1.92 23.73
C PRO A 266 3.07 -1.85 24.71
N ALA A 267 2.47 -0.68 24.94
CA ALA A 267 1.37 -0.53 25.88
C ALA A 267 0.11 -1.27 25.41
N GLY A 268 -0.14 -1.29 24.10
CA GLY A 268 -1.23 -2.07 23.48
C GLY A 268 -0.95 -3.56 23.29
N ALA A 269 0.19 -4.10 23.75
CA ALA A 269 0.57 -5.49 23.46
C ALA A 269 -0.40 -6.53 24.07
N LEU A 270 -0.83 -6.31 25.32
CA LEU A 270 -1.76 -7.23 26.01
C LEU A 270 -3.19 -7.13 25.48
N GLU A 271 -3.63 -5.95 25.08
CA GLU A 271 -4.92 -5.74 24.42
C GLU A 271 -4.99 -6.53 23.10
N ARG A 272 -3.93 -6.44 22.29
CA ARG A 272 -3.84 -7.19 21.02
C ARG A 272 -3.80 -8.70 21.23
N LEU A 273 -3.19 -9.19 22.31
CA LEU A 273 -3.24 -10.60 22.68
C LEU A 273 -4.69 -11.04 22.92
N GLY A 274 -5.45 -10.29 23.73
CA GLY A 274 -6.86 -10.60 23.99
C GLY A 274 -7.70 -10.59 22.71
N ALA A 275 -7.51 -9.60 21.85
CA ALA A 275 -8.18 -9.54 20.55
C ALA A 275 -7.83 -10.74 19.64
N ALA A 276 -6.57 -11.19 19.66
CA ALA A 276 -6.15 -12.36 18.88
C ALA A 276 -6.71 -13.68 19.43
N MET A 277 -6.84 -13.81 20.74
CA MET A 277 -7.49 -14.97 21.35
C MET A 277 -8.97 -15.05 20.92
N LYS A 278 -9.65 -13.90 20.97
CA LYS A 278 -11.05 -13.78 20.58
C LYS A 278 -11.28 -14.10 19.10
N SER A 279 -10.40 -13.66 18.21
CA SER A 279 -10.56 -13.92 16.77
C SER A 279 -10.52 -15.42 16.41
N PHE A 280 -9.93 -16.26 17.25
CA PHE A 280 -9.91 -17.71 17.07
C PHE A 280 -11.13 -18.45 17.64
N GLU A 281 -11.97 -17.81 18.45
CA GLU A 281 -13.11 -18.46 19.11
C GLU A 281 -14.05 -19.09 18.08
N ASN A 282 -14.45 -18.34 17.06
CA ASN A 282 -15.35 -18.82 16.00
C ASN A 282 -14.81 -20.09 15.29
N ASP A 283 -13.52 -20.10 14.93
CA ASP A 283 -12.93 -21.25 14.24
C ASP A 283 -12.73 -22.45 15.20
N ARG A 284 -12.52 -22.20 16.50
CA ARG A 284 -12.43 -23.25 17.53
C ARG A 284 -13.78 -23.88 17.85
N ASP A 285 -14.85 -23.09 17.85
CA ASP A 285 -16.21 -23.59 18.04
C ASP A 285 -16.61 -24.54 16.90
N LEU A 286 -16.21 -24.21 15.66
CA LEU A 286 -16.41 -25.07 14.50
C LEU A 286 -15.51 -26.31 14.49
N ASN A 287 -14.25 -26.16 14.93
CA ASN A 287 -13.31 -27.27 15.05
C ASN A 287 -12.36 -27.07 16.24
N PRO A 288 -12.58 -27.76 17.37
CA PRO A 288 -11.70 -27.66 18.54
C PRO A 288 -10.25 -28.10 18.30
N ARG A 289 -9.96 -28.77 17.17
CA ARG A 289 -8.61 -29.20 16.77
C ARG A 289 -7.96 -28.26 15.76
N VAL A 290 -8.58 -27.13 15.43
CA VAL A 290 -8.00 -26.11 14.54
C VAL A 290 -6.63 -25.68 15.08
N LYS A 291 -5.62 -25.63 14.20
CA LYS A 291 -4.30 -25.14 14.57
C LYS A 291 -4.29 -23.62 14.57
N THR A 292 -4.03 -23.02 15.72
CA THR A 292 -4.00 -21.57 15.90
C THR A 292 -2.56 -21.06 15.83
N VAL A 293 -2.33 -20.06 14.98
CA VAL A 293 -1.02 -19.47 14.74
C VAL A 293 -1.09 -17.98 15.02
N TYR A 294 -0.31 -17.51 16.00
CA TYR A 294 -0.23 -16.10 16.32
C TYR A 294 1.03 -15.48 15.70
N VAL A 295 0.85 -14.49 14.83
CA VAL A 295 1.96 -13.71 14.26
C VAL A 295 1.94 -12.34 14.90
N VAL A 296 3.01 -12.00 15.62
CA VAL A 296 3.06 -10.77 16.42
C VAL A 296 4.34 -10.00 16.15
N ARG A 297 4.22 -8.68 16.10
CA ARG A 297 5.38 -7.79 15.95
C ARG A 297 6.01 -7.41 17.29
N CYS A 298 5.24 -6.84 18.20
CA CYS A 298 5.75 -6.36 19.47
C CYS A 298 5.62 -7.44 20.54
N ILE A 299 6.73 -8.08 20.90
CA ILE A 299 6.79 -9.06 21.99
C ILE A 299 7.46 -8.42 23.20
N THR A 300 6.66 -7.97 24.16
CA THR A 300 7.17 -7.53 25.46
C THR A 300 7.47 -8.75 26.35
N PRO A 301 8.34 -8.62 27.38
CA PRO A 301 8.62 -9.73 28.30
C PRO A 301 7.36 -10.30 28.96
N GLU A 302 6.42 -9.43 29.33
CA GLU A 302 5.12 -9.83 29.89
C GLU A 302 4.24 -10.54 28.86
N LEU A 303 4.20 -10.06 27.61
CA LEU A 303 3.47 -10.76 26.55
C LEU A 303 4.04 -12.16 26.32
N GLN A 304 5.38 -12.28 26.25
CA GLN A 304 6.05 -13.56 26.07
C GLN A 304 5.74 -14.52 27.21
N LYS A 305 5.75 -14.02 28.45
CA LYS A 305 5.38 -14.80 29.64
C LYS A 305 3.96 -15.35 29.50
N ARG A 306 2.97 -14.51 29.17
CA ARG A 306 1.57 -14.94 29.00
C ARG A 306 1.37 -15.94 27.87
N ILE A 307 2.06 -15.76 26.74
CA ILE A 307 2.01 -16.72 25.63
C ILE A 307 2.52 -18.10 26.09
N ASN A 308 3.63 -18.13 26.84
CA ASN A 308 4.23 -19.36 27.32
C ASN A 308 3.39 -20.06 28.39
N GLU A 309 2.77 -19.29 29.29
CA GLU A 309 1.97 -19.83 30.41
C GLU A 309 0.57 -20.28 29.98
N GLY A 310 -0.07 -19.56 29.05
CA GLY A 310 -1.48 -19.76 28.74
C GLY A 310 -1.79 -20.82 27.68
N ALA A 311 -0.78 -21.36 26.99
CA ALA A 311 -0.95 -22.31 25.88
C ALA A 311 -2.03 -21.89 24.87
N PHE A 312 -2.20 -20.58 24.66
CA PHE A 312 -3.31 -20.03 23.89
C PHE A 312 -3.19 -20.29 22.38
N PHE A 313 -2.00 -20.59 21.89
CA PHE A 313 -1.72 -20.79 20.47
C PHE A 313 -0.86 -22.03 20.27
N ASP A 314 -1.10 -22.79 19.20
CA ASP A 314 -0.24 -23.93 18.84
C ASP A 314 1.14 -23.46 18.38
N HIS A 315 1.18 -22.31 17.69
CA HIS A 315 2.39 -21.72 17.14
C HIS A 315 2.40 -20.21 17.30
N THR A 316 3.56 -19.65 17.61
CA THR A 316 3.79 -18.20 17.64
C THR A 316 4.99 -17.87 16.75
N PHE A 317 4.86 -16.82 15.94
CA PHE A 317 5.94 -16.29 15.11
C PHE A 317 6.11 -14.79 15.36
N ALA A 318 7.37 -14.36 15.48
CA ALA A 318 7.68 -12.94 15.35
C ALA A 318 7.51 -12.54 13.88
N LEU A 319 6.77 -11.45 13.63
CA LEU A 319 6.60 -10.92 12.27
C LEU A 319 7.95 -10.55 11.66
N SER A 320 8.87 -10.00 12.46
CA SER A 320 10.23 -9.66 12.02
C SER A 320 10.99 -10.86 11.48
N ASP A 321 10.96 -11.98 12.20
CA ASP A 321 11.53 -13.26 11.77
C ASP A 321 10.94 -13.72 10.44
N LEU A 322 9.61 -13.65 10.28
CA LEU A 322 8.96 -14.07 9.04
C LEU A 322 9.34 -13.21 7.84
N LEU A 323 9.62 -11.93 8.02
CA LEU A 323 9.95 -11.05 6.89
C LEU A 323 11.34 -11.32 6.29
N VAL A 324 12.27 -11.86 7.07
CA VAL A 324 13.70 -11.82 6.75
C VAL A 324 14.37 -13.20 6.74
N ASN A 325 13.76 -14.19 7.40
CA ASN A 325 14.33 -15.52 7.57
C ASN A 325 13.56 -16.56 6.75
N GLU A 326 14.14 -16.96 5.62
CA GLU A 326 13.56 -17.96 4.71
C GLU A 326 13.25 -19.29 5.41
N THR A 327 14.07 -19.71 6.38
CA THR A 327 13.82 -20.92 7.17
C THR A 327 12.57 -20.77 8.04
N ARG A 328 12.36 -19.59 8.63
CA ARG A 328 11.14 -19.28 9.40
C ARG A 328 9.92 -19.20 8.50
N GLN A 329 10.04 -18.57 7.32
CA GLN A 329 8.99 -18.53 6.31
C GLN A 329 8.57 -19.95 5.88
N LYS A 330 9.54 -20.81 5.54
CA LYS A 330 9.31 -22.22 5.24
C LYS A 330 8.66 -22.95 6.42
N GLY A 331 9.13 -22.71 7.65
CA GLY A 331 8.55 -23.28 8.86
C GLY A 331 7.07 -22.92 9.05
N PHE A 332 6.73 -21.65 8.84
CA PHE A 332 5.36 -21.14 8.86
C PHE A 332 4.51 -21.77 7.76
N ALA A 333 4.96 -21.72 6.49
CA ALA A 333 4.23 -22.30 5.37
C ALA A 333 4.05 -23.82 5.49
N ASN A 334 5.01 -24.52 6.10
CA ASN A 334 4.93 -25.95 6.34
C ASN A 334 3.77 -26.36 7.26
N LEU A 335 3.25 -25.45 8.08
CA LEU A 335 2.02 -25.70 8.86
C LEU A 335 0.83 -25.99 7.94
N PHE A 336 0.75 -25.29 6.80
CA PHE A 336 -0.29 -25.47 5.78
C PHE A 336 0.02 -26.69 4.92
N VAL A 337 1.26 -26.83 4.44
CA VAL A 337 1.67 -27.96 3.57
C VAL A 337 1.46 -29.31 4.27
N ARG A 338 1.76 -29.42 5.57
CA ARG A 338 1.56 -30.68 6.31
C ARG A 338 0.09 -31.10 6.36
N VAL A 339 -0.84 -30.15 6.43
CA VAL A 339 -2.28 -30.45 6.38
C VAL A 339 -2.67 -30.99 5.00
N ILE A 340 -2.13 -30.39 3.93
CA ILE A 340 -2.33 -30.86 2.55
C ILE A 340 -1.79 -32.28 2.36
N VAL A 341 -0.55 -32.54 2.80
CA VAL A 341 0.18 -33.80 2.56
C VAL A 341 -0.35 -34.95 3.42
N LYS A 342 -0.72 -34.73 4.69
CA LYS A 342 -1.26 -35.79 5.57
C LYS A 342 -2.49 -36.47 4.97
N LYS A 343 -3.29 -35.74 4.20
CA LYS A 343 -4.49 -36.28 3.54
C LYS A 343 -4.19 -37.03 2.25
N ARG A 344 -3.14 -36.69 1.48
CA ARG A 344 -2.76 -37.48 0.28
C ARG A 344 -2.29 -38.92 0.62
N ARG A 345 -2.04 -39.21 1.91
CA ARG A 345 -1.59 -40.51 2.43
C ARG A 345 -2.68 -41.28 3.18
N GLN A 346 -3.87 -40.70 3.32
CA GLN A 346 -5.08 -41.36 3.84
C GLN A 346 -6.02 -41.61 2.67
#